data_AF-A0A2M7RUJ8-F1
#
_entry.id   AF-A0A2M7RUJ8-F1
#
_cell.length_a   1.000
_cell.length_b   1.000
_cell.length_c   1.000
_cell.angle_alpha   90.00
_cell.angle_beta   90.00
_cell.angle_gamma   90.00
#
_symmetry.space_group_name_H-M   'P 1'
#
loop_
_entity.id
_entity.type
_entity.pdbx_description
1 polymer ?
#
loop_
_entity_poly.entity_id
_entity_poly.type
_entity_poly.pdbx_seq_one_letter_code
_entity_poly.pdbx_strand_id
1 'polypeptide(L)'
;MKKIREIAGGIWKLYVILCFIVFLLLFYPIYLVFLHKEKRYKNGFKLLIYHTKILMLLTGIRVNLKNKEFIQKNKSYVIVSNHSSYLDIVILYQT
;
A
#
# COMPACT_ATOMS: atom_id res chain seq x y z
N MET A 1 12.99 -22.75 18.93
CA MET A 1 11.80 -22.22 18.21
C MET A 1 11.73 -20.69 18.16
N LYS A 2 11.90 -19.97 19.30
CA LYS A 2 11.86 -18.48 19.32
C LYS A 2 12.91 -17.83 18.40
N LYS A 3 14.19 -18.24 18.49
CA LYS A 3 15.29 -17.76 17.62
C LYS A 3 15.01 -17.93 16.12
N ILE A 4 14.50 -19.10 15.71
CA ILE A 4 14.19 -19.38 14.29
C ILE A 4 13.12 -18.40 13.78
N ARG A 5 12.06 -18.17 14.58
CA ARG A 5 11.00 -17.23 14.23
C ARG A 5 11.51 -15.79 14.16
N GLU A 6 12.41 -15.39 15.05
CA GLU A 6 13.03 -14.06 15.03
C GLU A 6 13.88 -13.85 13.76
N ILE A 7 14.73 -14.82 13.42
CA ILE A 7 15.55 -14.78 12.20
C ILE A 7 14.67 -14.75 10.95
N ALA A 8 13.71 -15.67 10.85
CA ALA A 8 12.78 -15.72 9.72
C ALA A 8 11.96 -14.42 9.59
N GLY A 9 11.49 -13.87 10.71
CA GLY A 9 10.77 -12.60 10.73
C GLY A 9 11.66 -11.42 10.31
N GLY A 10 12.94 -11.41 10.70
CA GLY A 10 13.91 -10.41 10.25
C GLY A 10 14.15 -10.46 8.75
N ILE A 11 14.38 -11.66 8.21
CA ILE A 11 14.54 -11.89 6.76
C ILE A 11 13.28 -11.44 6.00
N TRP A 12 12.10 -11.79 6.51
CA TRP A 12 10.84 -11.37 5.90
C TRP A 12 10.68 -9.84 5.90
N LYS A 13 11.02 -9.13 6.99
CA LYS A 13 10.99 -7.66 7.01
C LYS A 13 11.93 -7.04 5.97
N LEU A 14 13.14 -7.58 5.81
CA LEU A 14 14.08 -7.13 4.79
C LEU A 14 13.52 -7.36 3.39
N TYR A 15 12.89 -8.52 3.15
CA TYR A 15 12.18 -8.80 1.90
C TYR A 15 11.05 -7.81 1.64
N VAL A 16 10.24 -7.47 2.65
CA VAL A 16 9.16 -6.45 2.51
C VAL A 16 9.72 -5.09 2.12
N ILE A 17 10.81 -4.63 2.76
CA ILE A 17 11.47 -3.37 2.43
C ILE A 17 12.02 -3.41 1.00
N LEU A 18 12.64 -4.52 0.60
CA LEU A 18 13.16 -4.70 -0.75
C LEU A 18 12.04 -4.63 -1.79
N CYS A 19 10.93 -5.33 -1.58
CA CYS A 19 9.75 -5.24 -2.44
C CYS A 19 9.27 -3.79 -2.55
N PHE A 20 9.15 -3.08 -1.43
CA PHE A 20 8.71 -1.67 -1.46
C PHE A 20 9.64 -0.80 -2.31
N ILE A 21 10.97 -0.88 -2.11
CA ILE A 21 11.95 -0.07 -2.86
C ILE A 21 11.90 -0.40 -4.35
N VAL A 22 11.92 -1.69 -4.70
CA VAL A 22 11.93 -2.13 -6.10
C VAL A 22 10.66 -1.67 -6.82
N PHE A 23 9.49 -1.86 -6.21
CA PHE A 23 8.22 -1.44 -6.82
C PHE A 23 8.08 0.08 -6.89
N LEU A 24 8.55 0.80 -5.87
CA LEU A 24 8.57 2.26 -5.91
C LEU A 24 9.42 2.75 -7.08
N LEU A 25 10.65 2.27 -7.22
CA LEU A 25 11.54 2.66 -8.32
C LEU A 25 10.99 2.26 -9.69
N LEU A 26 10.41 1.07 -9.81
CA LEU A 26 9.81 0.58 -11.04
C LEU A 26 8.61 1.43 -11.48
N PHE A 27 7.73 1.81 -10.56
CA PHE A 27 6.54 2.60 -10.87
C PHE A 27 6.80 4.11 -10.87
N TYR A 28 7.88 4.59 -10.26
CA TYR A 28 8.24 6.00 -10.19
C TYR A 28 8.15 6.74 -11.53
N PRO A 29 8.74 6.27 -12.65
CA PRO A 29 8.62 6.96 -13.93
C PRO A 29 7.16 7.06 -14.43
N ILE A 30 6.33 6.07 -14.12
CA ILE A 30 4.90 6.08 -14.48
C ILE A 30 4.15 7.11 -13.63
N TYR A 31 4.48 7.20 -12.34
CA TYR A 31 3.94 8.25 -11.47
C TYR A 31 4.30 9.64 -11.97
N LEU A 32 5.54 9.89 -12.42
CA LEU A 32 5.93 11.18 -12.99
C LEU A 32 5.02 11.58 -14.16
N VAL A 33 4.70 10.65 -15.07
CA VAL A 33 3.80 10.92 -16.21
C VAL A 33 2.38 11.30 -15.77
N PHE A 34 1.85 10.65 -14.74
CA PHE A 34 0.52 10.92 -14.22
C PHE A 34 0.44 12.16 -13.31
N LEU A 35 1.48 12.44 -12.54
CA LEU A 35 1.54 13.59 -11.63
C LEU A 35 1.91 14.89 -12.33
N HIS A 36 2.37 14.84 -13.59
CA HIS A 36 2.72 16.04 -14.35
C HIS A 36 1.51 16.90 -14.78
N LYS A 37 0.28 16.34 -14.84
CA LYS A 37 -0.92 17.10 -15.22
C LYS A 37 -2.13 16.68 -14.37
N GLU A 38 -2.85 17.64 -13.81
CA GLU A 38 -4.01 17.40 -12.93
C GLU A 38 -5.06 16.48 -13.53
N LYS A 39 -5.33 16.60 -14.84
CA LYS A 39 -6.28 15.74 -15.57
C LYS A 39 -5.95 14.24 -15.49
N ARG A 40 -4.72 13.88 -15.10
CA ARG A 40 -4.22 12.50 -14.98
C ARG A 40 -4.16 12.01 -13.53
N TYR A 41 -4.43 12.85 -12.53
CA TYR A 41 -4.34 12.46 -11.11
C TYR A 41 -5.25 11.29 -10.77
N LYS A 42 -6.44 11.22 -11.37
CA LYS A 42 -7.34 10.06 -11.21
C LYS A 42 -6.68 8.75 -11.66
N ASN A 43 -5.87 8.78 -12.71
CA ASN A 43 -5.14 7.59 -13.19
C ASN A 43 -3.94 7.28 -12.29
N GLY A 44 -3.22 8.30 -11.82
CA GLY A 44 -2.16 8.12 -10.82
C GLY A 44 -2.67 7.52 -9.51
N PHE A 45 -3.86 7.93 -9.07
CA PHE A 45 -4.51 7.38 -7.88
C PHE A 45 -4.93 5.91 -8.08
N LYS A 46 -5.47 5.56 -9.25
CA LYS A 46 -5.72 4.15 -9.59
C LYS A 46 -4.44 3.32 -9.57
N LEU A 47 -3.35 3.85 -10.14
CA LEU A 47 -2.03 3.20 -10.11
C LEU A 47 -1.57 2.97 -8.67
N LEU A 48 -1.74 3.95 -7.77
CA LEU A 48 -1.45 3.81 -6.35
C LEU A 48 -2.24 2.66 -5.69
N ILE A 49 -3.54 2.56 -5.93
CA ILE A 49 -4.35 1.45 -5.42
C ILE A 49 -3.85 0.09 -5.92
N TYR A 50 -3.51 -0.02 -7.22
CA TYR A 50 -2.97 -1.27 -7.76
C TYR A 50 -1.59 -1.60 -7.20
N HIS A 51 -0.71 -0.60 -7.09
CA HIS A 51 0.63 -0.76 -6.53
C HIS A 51 0.55 -1.29 -5.10
N THR A 52 -0.26 -0.69 -4.22
CA THR A 52 -0.39 -1.16 -2.83
C THR A 52 -1.00 -2.55 -2.73
N LYS A 53 -1.98 -2.91 -3.60
CA LYS A 53 -2.54 -4.26 -3.68
C LYS A 53 -1.50 -5.30 -4.08
N ILE A 54 -0.67 -5.02 -5.09
CA ILE A 54 0.40 -5.92 -5.53
C ILE A 54 1.46 -6.07 -4.43
N LEU A 55 1.85 -4.98 -3.78
CA LEU A 55 2.81 -5.01 -2.68
C LEU A 55 2.29 -5.89 -1.52
N MET A 56 1.04 -5.70 -1.12
CA MET A 56 0.38 -6.52 -0.09
C MET A 56 0.37 -8.01 -0.44
N LEU A 57 0.02 -8.34 -1.70
CA LEU A 57 0.03 -9.72 -2.19
C LEU A 57 1.42 -10.36 -2.11
N LEU A 58 2.46 -9.67 -2.61
CA LEU A 58 3.82 -10.19 -2.66
C LEU A 58 4.48 -10.32 -1.28
N THR A 59 4.13 -9.42 -0.37
CA THR A 59 4.62 -9.43 1.01
C THR A 59 3.86 -10.41 1.90
N GLY A 60 2.71 -10.92 1.43
CA GLY A 60 1.86 -11.84 2.19
C GLY A 60 1.06 -11.17 3.31
N ILE A 61 1.03 -9.83 3.35
CA ILE A 61 0.25 -9.07 4.32
C ILE A 61 -1.21 -9.10 3.87
N ARG A 62 -2.11 -9.53 4.76
CA ARG A 62 -3.56 -9.59 4.50
C ARG A 62 -4.29 -8.58 5.38
N VAL A 63 -5.14 -7.78 4.77
CA VAL A 63 -6.04 -6.85 5.48
C VAL A 63 -7.43 -7.47 5.55
N ASN A 64 -7.99 -7.49 6.75
CA ASN A 64 -9.40 -7.77 6.96
C ASN A 64 -10.13 -6.46 7.23
N LEU A 65 -10.93 -6.01 6.27
CA LEU A 65 -11.68 -4.75 6.38
C LEU A 65 -13.06 -5.04 6.98
N LYS A 66 -13.31 -4.50 8.17
CA LYS A 66 -14.63 -4.56 8.81
C LYS A 66 -15.43 -3.31 8.46
N ASN A 67 -16.75 -3.45 8.41
CA ASN A 67 -17.70 -2.36 8.21
C ASN A 67 -17.49 -1.55 6.91
N LYS A 68 -17.19 -2.24 5.81
CA LYS A 68 -16.93 -1.63 4.50
C LYS A 68 -18.13 -0.86 3.95
N GLU A 69 -19.34 -1.25 4.35
CA GLU A 69 -20.62 -0.67 3.95
C GLU A 69 -20.77 0.81 4.32
N PHE A 70 -20.04 1.32 5.31
CA PHE A 70 -20.05 2.74 5.65
C PHE A 70 -19.31 3.62 4.63
N ILE A 71 -18.43 3.04 3.80
CA ILE A 71 -17.69 3.75 2.76
C ILE A 71 -18.46 3.66 1.44
N GLN A 72 -19.21 4.71 1.11
CA GLN A 72 -20.03 4.74 -0.10
C GLN A 72 -19.19 5.16 -1.32
N LYS A 73 -19.38 4.47 -2.44
CA LYS A 73 -18.73 4.83 -3.71
C LYS A 73 -19.18 6.22 -4.15
N ASN A 74 -18.28 6.94 -4.85
CA ASN A 74 -18.52 8.28 -5.42
C ASN A 74 -18.78 9.40 -4.40
N LYS A 75 -18.44 9.18 -3.12
CA LYS A 75 -18.43 10.23 -2.10
C LYS A 75 -16.99 10.49 -1.64
N SER A 76 -16.73 11.74 -1.28
CA SER A 76 -15.47 12.18 -0.71
C SER A 76 -15.54 12.11 0.82
N TYR A 77 -14.49 11.57 1.43
CA TYR A 77 -14.40 11.41 2.88
C TYR A 77 -13.04 11.90 3.37
N VAL A 78 -13.00 12.42 4.59
CA VAL A 78 -11.77 12.57 5.35
C VAL A 78 -11.66 11.32 6.24
N ILE A 79 -10.71 10.43 5.91
CA ILE A 79 -10.46 9.23 6.71
C ILE A 79 -9.56 9.61 7.89
N VAL A 80 -10.07 9.46 9.11
CA VAL A 80 -9.31 9.69 10.34
C VAL A 80 -8.90 8.35 10.92
N SER A 81 -7.60 8.15 11.11
CA SER A 81 -7.03 6.90 11.64
C SER A 81 -6.01 7.21 12.73
N ASN A 82 -5.75 6.24 13.62
CA ASN A 82 -4.56 6.27 14.45
C ASN A 82 -3.32 6.11 13.57
N HIS A 83 -2.17 6.64 13.99
CA HIS A 83 -0.91 6.46 13.28
C HIS A 83 0.07 5.66 14.14
N SER A 84 0.28 4.39 13.81
CA SER A 84 1.13 3.48 14.58
C SER A 84 2.19 2.77 13.75
N SER A 85 2.13 2.85 12.42
CA SER A 85 3.05 2.14 11.55
C SER A 85 3.27 2.84 10.21
N TYR A 86 4.46 2.67 9.62
CA TYR A 86 4.70 3.03 8.22
C TYR A 86 3.79 2.26 7.25
N LEU A 87 3.28 1.10 7.66
CA LEU A 87 2.36 0.29 6.88
C LEU A 87 0.99 0.96 6.71
N ASP A 88 0.63 1.93 7.57
CA ASP A 88 -0.66 2.63 7.57
C ASP A 88 -1.00 3.21 6.20
N ILE A 89 0.00 3.80 5.53
CA ILE A 89 -0.15 4.38 4.19
C ILE A 89 -0.59 3.31 3.17
N VAL A 90 0.00 2.11 3.22
CA VAL A 90 -0.28 1.03 2.26
C VAL A 90 -1.67 0.43 2.48
N ILE A 91 -2.06 0.25 3.74
CA ILE A 91 -3.32 -0.42 4.10
C ILE A 91 -4.55 0.46 3.87
N LEU A 92 -4.42 1.78 3.99
CA LEU A 92 -5.55 2.71 3.76
C LEU A 92 -6.11 2.62 2.33
N TYR A 93 -5.30 2.19 1.36
CA TYR A 93 -5.71 2.00 -0.03
C TYR A 93 -6.30 0.61 -0.34
N GLN A 94 -6.55 -0.23 0.68
CA GLN A 94 -7.18 -1.56 0.52
C GLN A 94 -8.72 -1.53 0.58
N THR A 95 -9.32 -0.34 0.48
CA THR A 95 -10.76 -0.10 0.52
C THR A 95 -11.47 -0.41 -0.80
#